data_AF-A0A0B4N5I3-F1
#
_entry.id   AF-A0A0B4N5I3-F1
#
_cell.length_a   1.000
_cell.length_b   1.000
_cell.length_c   1.000
_cell.angle_alpha   90.00
_cell.angle_beta   90.00
_cell.angle_gamma   90.00
#
_symmetry.space_group_name_H-M   'P 1'
#
loop_
_entity.id
_entity.type
_entity.pdbx_description
1 polymer ?
#
loop_
_entity_poly.entity_id
_entity_poly.type
_entity_poly.pdbx_seq_one_letter_code
_entity_poly.pdbx_strand_id
1 'polypeptide(L)'
;HKVNNTPLRRIAQAFVIATKTKIDVSGVKIPDHIDDAYFKRKVTKSKKGQEANIFASGVTDYKVSDQRKADQKLIDKPILQAIKKHPEHKFLFGYLGSRFALGKNQHPHKLVF
;
A
#
# COMPACT_ATOMS: atom_id res chain seq x y z
N HIS A 1 3.44 -6.62 4.07
CA HIS A 1 4.41 -5.77 3.36
C HIS A 1 5.81 -6.42 3.25
N LYS A 2 5.91 -7.70 2.83
CA LYS A 2 7.20 -8.43 2.83
C LYS A 2 8.11 -8.16 1.61
N VAL A 3 7.56 -7.69 0.50
CA VAL A 3 8.29 -7.57 -0.77
C VAL A 3 8.80 -6.16 -1.02
N ASN A 4 7.93 -5.16 -0.87
CA ASN A 4 8.19 -3.78 -1.32
C ASN A 4 7.84 -2.71 -0.28
N ASN A 5 7.70 -3.11 0.98
CA ASN A 5 7.33 -2.24 2.11
C ASN A 5 6.05 -1.41 1.90
N THR A 6 5.17 -1.82 0.97
CA THR A 6 3.90 -1.14 0.71
C THR A 6 2.80 -1.80 1.54
N PRO A 7 2.13 -1.05 2.45
CA PRO A 7 0.97 -1.55 3.18
C PRO A 7 -0.30 -1.46 2.31
N LEU A 8 -1.38 -2.07 2.78
CA LEU A 8 -2.71 -1.87 2.21
C LEU A 8 -3.07 -0.39 2.24
N ARG A 9 -3.27 0.20 1.06
CA ARG A 9 -3.36 1.66 0.88
C ARG A 9 -4.29 2.00 -0.28
N ARG A 10 -5.10 3.06 -0.10
CA ARG A 10 -5.84 3.70 -1.19
C ARG A 10 -4.94 4.65 -1.99
N ILE A 11 -5.06 4.59 -3.31
CA ILE A 11 -4.36 5.45 -4.27
C ILE A 11 -5.35 5.84 -5.36
N ALA A 12 -5.34 7.09 -5.79
CA ALA A 12 -6.17 7.53 -6.91
C ALA A 12 -5.55 7.08 -8.24
N GLN A 13 -6.40 6.69 -9.19
CA GLN A 13 -6.00 6.10 -10.46
C GLN A 13 -5.02 6.97 -11.27
N ALA A 14 -5.18 8.30 -11.20
CA ALA A 14 -4.30 9.26 -11.88
C ALA A 14 -2.82 9.19 -11.43
N PHE A 15 -2.53 8.60 -10.26
CA PHE A 15 -1.17 8.44 -9.73
C PHE A 15 -0.57 7.06 -10.00
N VAL A 16 -1.22 6.23 -10.82
CA VAL A 16 -0.78 4.86 -11.13
C VAL A 16 -0.57 4.72 -12.62
N ILE A 17 0.53 4.06 -13.00
CA ILE A 17 0.73 3.58 -14.37
C ILE A 17 0.39 2.09 -14.37
N ALA A 18 -0.62 1.70 -15.15
CA ALA A 18 -0.98 0.30 -15.31
C ALA A 18 0.02 -0.38 -16.26
N THR A 19 0.72 -1.40 -15.76
CA THR A 19 1.64 -2.19 -16.59
C THR A 19 0.93 -3.40 -17.21
N LYS A 20 1.55 -4.01 -18.22
CA LYS A 20 1.05 -5.21 -18.91
C LYS A 20 1.03 -6.46 -18.05
N THR A 21 1.86 -6.51 -17.01
CA THR A 21 1.98 -7.69 -16.14
C THR A 21 0.69 -7.90 -15.35
N LYS A 22 0.08 -9.07 -15.51
CA LYS A 22 -1.16 -9.45 -14.81
C LYS A 22 -0.91 -10.63 -13.90
N ILE A 23 -1.53 -10.58 -12.72
CA ILE A 23 -1.58 -11.69 -11.76
C ILE A 23 -3.05 -12.01 -11.53
N ASP A 24 -3.41 -13.28 -11.64
CA ASP A 24 -4.78 -13.71 -11.32
C ASP A 24 -5.01 -13.63 -9.80
N VAL A 25 -5.91 -12.74 -9.41
CA VAL A 25 -6.31 -12.48 -8.03
C VAL A 25 -7.75 -12.88 -7.74
N SER A 26 -8.41 -13.61 -8.65
CA SER A 26 -9.81 -14.04 -8.51
C SER A 26 -10.09 -14.83 -7.22
N GLY A 27 -9.11 -15.57 -6.71
CA GLY A 27 -9.22 -16.31 -5.45
C GLY A 27 -9.01 -15.49 -4.16
N VAL A 28 -8.73 -14.20 -4.26
CA VAL A 28 -8.47 -13.34 -3.09
C VAL A 28 -9.79 -12.76 -2.57
N LYS A 29 -10.21 -13.18 -1.37
CA LYS A 29 -11.37 -12.60 -0.68
C LYS A 29 -10.95 -11.37 0.11
N ILE A 30 -11.61 -10.25 -0.16
CA ILE A 30 -11.43 -9.00 0.59
C ILE A 30 -12.51 -8.97 1.69
N PRO A 31 -12.14 -8.79 2.97
CA PRO A 31 -13.11 -8.62 4.04
C PRO A 31 -13.97 -7.36 3.88
N ASP A 32 -15.25 -7.45 4.23
CA ASP A 32 -16.22 -6.36 4.07
C ASP A 32 -15.91 -5.11 4.91
N HIS A 33 -15.15 -5.27 6.00
CA HIS A 33 -14.74 -4.16 6.86
C HIS A 33 -13.63 -3.29 6.27
N ILE A 34 -13.12 -3.61 5.07
CA ILE A 34 -12.11 -2.83 4.36
C ILE A 34 -12.82 -1.88 3.40
N ASP A 35 -13.31 -0.79 3.97
CA ASP A 35 -14.09 0.23 3.27
C ASP A 35 -13.40 1.62 3.33
N ASP A 36 -14.10 2.65 2.85
CA ASP A 36 -13.58 4.01 2.87
C ASP A 36 -13.37 4.58 4.28
N ALA A 37 -14.17 4.09 5.26
CA ALA A 37 -14.07 4.48 6.66
C ALA A 37 -12.82 3.88 7.30
N TYR A 38 -12.47 2.63 6.96
CA TYR A 38 -11.27 1.94 7.43
C TYR A 38 -10.00 2.73 7.13
N PHE A 39 -9.89 3.30 5.94
CA PHE A 39 -8.74 4.07 5.51
C PHE A 39 -8.83 5.56 5.84
N LYS A 40 -9.89 6.02 6.51
CA LYS A 40 -10.03 7.42 6.90
C LYS A 40 -8.94 7.80 7.90
N ARG A 41 -8.28 8.94 7.68
CA ARG A 41 -7.27 9.44 8.60
C ARG A 41 -7.95 9.82 9.92
N LYS A 42 -7.40 9.35 11.04
CA LYS A 42 -7.82 9.82 12.36
C LYS A 42 -7.39 11.29 12.49
N VAL A 43 -8.35 12.17 12.68
CA VAL A 43 -8.12 13.59 12.97
C VAL A 43 -8.14 13.74 14.48
N THR A 44 -6.99 14.04 15.08
CA THR A 44 -6.93 14.48 16.47
C THR A 44 -7.58 15.86 16.55
N LYS A 45 -8.72 15.95 17.24
CA LYS A 45 -9.34 17.26 17.51
C LYS A 45 -8.41 18.04 18.44
N SER A 46 -8.09 19.28 18.07
CA SER A 46 -7.40 20.19 19.00
C SER A 46 -8.31 20.45 20.20
N LYS A 47 -7.72 20.50 21.40
CA LYS A 47 -8.43 20.98 22.59
C LYS A 47 -8.83 22.46 22.35
N LYS A 48 -10.04 22.83 22.72
CA LYS A 48 -10.56 24.22 22.64
C LYS A 48 -10.52 24.85 24.03
N GLY A 49 -10.22 26.15 24.13
CA GLY A 49 -10.22 26.92 25.39
C GLY A 49 -8.85 27.43 25.82
N GLN A 50 -8.75 28.04 27.01
CA GLN A 50 -7.51 28.60 27.59
C GLN A 50 -6.42 27.53 27.85
N GLU A 51 -6.79 26.24 27.91
CA GLU A 51 -5.85 25.10 28.03
C GLU A 51 -5.29 24.61 26.69
N ALA A 52 -5.62 25.27 25.57
CA ALA A 52 -5.15 24.91 24.24
C ALA A 52 -3.71 25.39 23.99
N ASN A 53 -2.75 24.93 24.79
CA ASN A 53 -1.34 25.07 24.45
C ASN A 53 -1.03 24.16 23.25
N ILE A 54 -1.12 24.73 22.03
CA ILE A 54 -0.83 24.06 20.76
C ILE A 54 0.62 23.53 20.74
N PHE A 55 1.52 24.12 21.52
CA PHE A 55 2.90 23.70 21.69
C PHE A 55 3.11 22.56 22.72
N ALA A 56 2.10 22.26 23.55
CA ALA A 56 2.16 21.17 24.52
C ALA A 56 1.68 19.83 23.95
N SER A 57 0.96 19.83 22.83
CA SER A 57 0.67 18.60 22.08
C SER A 57 1.94 18.11 21.39
N GLY A 58 2.68 17.24 22.07
CA GLY A 58 3.81 16.52 21.48
C GLY A 58 3.40 15.85 20.16
N VAL A 59 4.36 15.69 19.25
CA VAL A 59 4.17 14.99 17.98
C VAL A 59 3.62 13.59 18.30
N THR A 60 2.35 13.36 17.98
CA THR A 60 1.74 12.05 18.18
C THR A 60 2.19 11.15 17.04
N ASP A 61 3.18 10.32 17.31
CA ASP A 61 3.67 9.35 16.34
C ASP A 61 2.56 8.38 15.96
N TYR A 62 2.38 8.19 14.65
CA TYR A 62 1.39 7.28 14.13
C TYR A 62 1.79 5.83 14.47
N LYS A 63 1.05 5.21 15.39
CA LYS A 63 1.17 3.78 15.69
C LYS A 63 0.13 2.98 14.91
N VAL A 64 0.60 1.99 14.14
CA VAL A 64 -0.28 1.06 13.43
C VAL A 64 -1.05 0.21 14.44
N SER A 65 -2.37 0.22 14.35
CA SER A 65 -3.27 -0.64 15.14
C SER A 65 -3.04 -2.12 14.82
N ASP A 66 -3.25 -3.00 15.80
CA ASP A 66 -3.06 -4.45 15.60
C ASP A 66 -4.04 -5.06 14.60
N GLN A 67 -5.26 -4.50 14.50
CA GLN A 67 -6.21 -4.84 13.45
C GLN A 67 -5.62 -4.69 12.05
N ARG A 68 -5.05 -3.51 11.73
CA ARG A 68 -4.36 -3.26 10.45
C ARG A 68 -3.22 -4.23 10.16
N LYS A 69 -2.49 -4.68 11.20
CA LYS A 69 -1.44 -5.69 11.03
C LYS A 69 -2.03 -7.07 10.71
N ALA A 70 -3.14 -7.44 11.33
CA ALA A 70 -3.84 -8.69 11.08
C ALA A 70 -4.44 -8.73 9.68
N ASP A 71 -5.15 -7.67 9.28
CA ASP A 71 -5.75 -7.53 7.95
C ASP A 71 -4.70 -7.61 6.84
N GLN A 72 -3.56 -6.93 7.03
CA GLN A 72 -2.44 -6.99 6.09
C GLN A 72 -1.95 -8.44 5.90
N LYS A 73 -1.77 -9.20 6.98
CA LYS A 73 -1.30 -10.59 6.90
C LYS A 73 -2.33 -11.48 6.22
N LEU A 74 -3.62 -11.24 6.50
CA LEU A 74 -4.73 -12.00 5.92
C LEU A 74 -4.81 -11.82 4.41
N ILE A 75 -4.61 -10.59 3.90
CA ILE A 75 -4.66 -10.28 2.47
C ILE A 75 -3.35 -10.64 1.76
N ASP A 76 -2.19 -10.38 2.39
CA ASP A 76 -0.89 -10.69 1.78
C ASP A 76 -0.72 -12.19 1.52
N LYS A 77 -1.23 -13.04 2.42
CA LYS A 77 -1.05 -14.50 2.32
C LYS A 77 -1.58 -15.08 0.99
N PRO A 78 -2.84 -14.88 0.57
CA PRO A 78 -3.35 -15.38 -0.69
C PRO A 78 -2.72 -14.67 -1.91
N ILE A 79 -2.39 -13.37 -1.82
CA ILE A 79 -1.71 -12.66 -2.92
C ILE A 79 -0.32 -13.25 -3.19
N LEU A 80 0.45 -13.52 -2.13
CA LEU A 80 1.76 -14.15 -2.25
C LEU A 80 1.66 -15.57 -2.83
N GLN A 81 0.59 -16.30 -2.51
CA GLN A 81 0.33 -17.61 -3.13
C GLN A 81 -0.01 -17.47 -4.62
N ALA A 82 -0.83 -16.48 -5.00
CA ALA A 82 -1.14 -16.19 -6.39
C ALA A 82 0.11 -15.85 -7.21
N ILE A 83 0.99 -14.99 -6.67
CA ILE A 83 2.28 -14.66 -7.30
C ILE A 83 3.14 -15.90 -7.49
N LYS A 84 3.21 -16.79 -6.48
CA LYS A 84 3.98 -18.04 -6.55
C LYS A 84 3.49 -19.04 -7.60
N LYS A 85 2.22 -18.97 -8.00
CA LYS A 85 1.68 -19.81 -9.08
C LYS A 85 2.13 -19.36 -10.46
N HIS A 86 2.61 -18.12 -10.61
CA HIS A 86 3.10 -17.62 -11.88
C HIS A 86 4.41 -18.34 -12.28
N PRO A 87 4.60 -18.74 -13.55
CA PRO A 87 5.83 -19.42 -13.98
C PRO A 87 7.08 -18.61 -13.66
N GLU A 88 7.01 -17.29 -13.84
CA GLU A 88 8.11 -16.35 -13.58
C GLU A 88 8.11 -15.75 -12.16
N HIS A 89 7.50 -16.43 -11.17
CA HIS A 89 7.35 -15.88 -9.82
C HIS A 89 8.66 -15.36 -9.20
N LYS A 90 9.80 -16.01 -9.46
CA LYS A 90 11.12 -15.56 -8.98
C LYS A 90 11.49 -14.18 -9.52
N PHE A 91 11.26 -13.94 -10.82
CA PHE A 91 11.48 -12.64 -11.45
C PHE A 91 10.47 -11.61 -10.94
N LEU A 92 9.20 -12.00 -10.76
CA LEU A 92 8.17 -11.10 -10.23
C LEU A 92 8.46 -10.63 -8.81
N PHE A 93 9.01 -11.47 -7.93
CA PHE A 93 9.43 -11.04 -6.61
C PHE A 93 10.56 -10.00 -6.67
N GLY A 94 11.52 -10.17 -7.58
CA GLY A 94 12.56 -9.18 -7.84
C GLY A 94 12.00 -7.88 -8.41
N TYR A 95 11.12 -7.97 -9.40
CA TYR A 95 10.44 -6.84 -10.03
C TYR A 95 9.65 -6.02 -9.00
N LEU A 96 8.77 -6.66 -8.22
CA LEU A 96 7.98 -5.99 -7.19
C LEU A 96 8.85 -5.42 -6.06
N GLY A 97 9.97 -6.05 -5.73
CA GLY A 97 10.91 -5.56 -4.71
C GLY A 97 11.78 -4.39 -5.19
N SER A 98 11.91 -4.20 -6.50
CA SER A 98 12.69 -3.12 -7.12
C SER A 98 11.91 -1.81 -7.19
N ARG A 99 12.63 -0.68 -7.14
CA ARG A 99 12.04 0.65 -7.33
C ARG A 99 12.09 1.03 -8.80
N PHE A 100 11.00 1.56 -9.33
CA PHE A 100 10.99 2.16 -10.67
C PHE A 100 11.84 3.44 -10.68
N ALA A 101 12.68 3.56 -11.70
CA ALA A 101 13.48 4.74 -11.97
C ALA A 101 13.73 4.84 -13.49
N LEU A 102 13.96 6.06 -13.98
CA LEU A 102 14.38 6.31 -15.36
C LEU A 102 15.90 6.48 -15.38
N GLY A 103 16.58 5.62 -16.13
CA GLY A 103 17.99 5.78 -16.42
C GLY A 103 18.28 6.89 -17.43
N LYS A 104 19.56 7.19 -17.64
CA LYS A 104 20.00 8.09 -18.71
C LYS A 104 19.47 7.56 -20.05
N ASN A 105 18.89 8.46 -20.86
CA ASN A 105 18.30 8.17 -22.18
C ASN A 105 17.07 7.24 -22.18
N GLN A 106 16.42 6.99 -21.03
CA GLN A 106 15.11 6.34 -21.00
C GLN A 106 13.99 7.38 -21.02
N HIS A 107 13.26 7.44 -22.13
CA HIS A 107 12.18 8.39 -22.31
C HIS A 107 10.81 7.72 -22.07
N PRO A 108 9.98 8.24 -21.14
CA PRO A 108 8.69 7.61 -20.78
C PRO A 108 7.75 7.36 -21.95
N HIS A 109 7.70 8.26 -22.93
CA HIS A 109 6.85 8.13 -24.11
C HIS A 109 7.28 7.00 -25.08
N LYS A 110 8.50 6.48 -24.92
CA LYS A 110 9.00 5.31 -25.66
C LYS A 110 8.90 4.03 -24.85
N LEU A 111 8.65 4.13 -23.55
CA LEU A 111 8.47 2.97 -22.68
C LEU A 111 7.08 2.38 -22.91
N VAL A 112 7.04 1.07 -22.91
CA VAL A 112 5.81 0.30 -22.99
C VAL A 112 5.56 -0.25 -21.59
N PHE A 113 4.60 0.36 -20.91
CA PHE A 113 4.15 -0.09 -19.60
C PHE A 113 3.24 -1.30 -19.76
#